data_AF-A0AAF0W2S0-F1
#
_entry.id   AF-A0AAF0W2S0-F1
#
_cell.length_a   1.000
_cell.length_b   1.000
_cell.length_c   1.000
_cell.angle_alpha   90.00
_cell.angle_beta   90.00
_cell.angle_gamma   90.00
#
_symmetry.space_group_name_H-M   'P 1'
#
loop_
_entity.id
_entity.type
_entity.pdbx_description
1 polymer ?
#
loop_
_entity_poly.entity_id
_entity_poly.type
_entity_poly.pdbx_seq_one_letter_code
_entity_poly.pdbx_strand_id
1 'polypeptide(L)' 'MSMPIESMLLAVNSNFLVFSVSSDDMMGQSFASLVPTVAAAESAIGLAIFVITFRVRGTIAVESINSIQG' A
#
# COMPACT_ATOMS: atom_id res chain seq x y z
N MET A 1 10.92 0.46 -1.08
CA MET A 1 10.04 0.07 0.04
C MET A 1 8.58 -0.12 -0.38
N SER A 2 8.02 0.64 -1.32
CA SER A 2 6.59 0.52 -1.72
C SER A 2 6.24 -0.73 -2.53
N MET A 3 7.13 -1.18 -3.44
CA MET A 3 6.81 -2.27 -4.38
C MET A 3 6.38 -3.61 -3.74
N PRO A 4 6.97 -4.08 -2.62
CA PRO A 4 6.52 -5.30 -1.94
C PRO A 4 5.12 -5.18 -1.30
N ILE A 5 4.71 -3.99 -0.88
CA ILE A 5 3.39 -3.76 -0.27
C ILE A 5 2.31 -3.73 -1.35
N GLU A 6 2.59 -3.11 -2.49
CA GLU A 6 1.66 -3.09 -3.63
C GLU A 6 1.44 -4.50 -4.20
N SER A 7 2.48 -5.34 -4.29
CA SER A 7 2.32 -6.73 -4.73
C SER A 7 1.52 -7.59 -3.74
N MET A 8 1.66 -7.34 -2.44
CA MET A 8 0.89 -8.03 -1.40
C MET A 8 -0.59 -7.63 -1.44
N LEU A 9 -0.90 -6.34 -1.63
CA LEU A 9 -2.28 -5.87 -1.80
C LEU A 9 -2.92 -6.42 -3.07
N LEU A 10 -2.16 -6.53 -4.16
CA LEU A 10 -2.63 -7.15 -5.40
C LEU A 10 -2.94 -8.64 -5.21
N ALA A 11 -2.10 -9.37 -4.48
CA ALA A 11 -2.34 -10.78 -4.16
C ALA A 11 -3.62 -10.96 -3.34
N VAL A 12 -3.84 -10.12 -2.33
CA VAL A 12 -5.10 -10.09 -1.55
C VAL A 12 -6.31 -9.78 -2.43
N ASN A 13 -6.19 -8.80 -3.33
CA ASN A 13 -7.28 -8.45 -4.24
C ASN A 13 -7.66 -9.61 -5.17
N SER A 14 -6.66 -10.31 -5.72
CA SER A 14 -6.88 -11.50 -6.55
C SER A 14 -7.53 -12.63 -5.76
N ASN A 15 -7.16 -12.82 -4.48
CA ASN A 15 -7.78 -13.83 -3.63
C ASN A 15 -9.27 -13.53 -3.38
N PHE A 16 -9.63 -12.26 -3.15
CA PHE A 16 -11.04 -11.85 -3.04
C PHE A 16 -11.82 -12.15 -4.33
N LEU A 17 -11.24 -11.85 -5.49
CA LEU A 17 -11.89 -12.10 -6.78
C LEU A 17 -12.12 -13.60 -7.03
N VAL A 18 -11.10 -14.43 -6.77
CA VAL A 18 -11.19 -15.88 -6.97
C VAL A 18 -12.21 -16.51 -6.03
N PHE A 19 -12.21 -16.12 -4.76
CA PHE A 19 -13.16 -16.64 -3.78
C PHE A 19 -14.60 -16.20 -4.05
N SER A 20 -14.77 -14.96 -4.52
CA SER A 20 -16.05 -14.40 -4.97
C SER A 20 -16.65 -15.21 -6.12
N VAL A 21 -15.83 -15.54 -7.14
CA VAL A 21 -16.28 -16.38 -8.27
C VAL A 21 -16.56 -17.81 -7.82
N SER A 22 -15.76 -18.34 -6.89
CA SER A 22 -15.92 -19.72 -6.40
C SER A 22 -17.17 -19.91 -5.54
N SER A 23 -17.61 -18.86 -4.84
CA SER A 23 -18.77 -18.89 -3.92
C SER A 23 -20.02 -18.22 -4.49
N ASP A 24 -19.97 -17.74 -5.74
CA ASP A 24 -21.01 -16.94 -6.40
C ASP A 24 -21.49 -15.74 -5.56
N ASP A 25 -20.55 -15.09 -4.85
CA ASP A 25 -20.86 -14.04 -3.88
C ASP A 25 -20.48 -12.64 -4.41
N MET A 26 -21.47 -11.75 -4.48
CA MET A 26 -21.30 -10.37 -4.93
C MET A 26 -20.55 -9.48 -3.92
N MET A 27 -20.50 -9.86 -2.63
CA MET A 27 -19.76 -9.08 -1.63
C MET A 27 -18.26 -9.12 -1.91
N GLY A 28 -17.71 -10.26 -2.32
CA GLY A 28 -16.30 -10.37 -2.70
C GLY A 28 -15.90 -9.47 -3.87
N GLN A 29 -16.78 -9.26 -4.87
CA GLN A 29 -16.54 -8.31 -5.96
C GLN A 29 -16.57 -6.86 -5.47
N SER A 30 -17.46 -6.54 -4.52
CA SER A 30 -17.55 -5.20 -3.92
C SER A 30 -16.27 -4.85 -3.16
N PHE A 31 -15.74 -5.78 -2.37
CA PHE A 31 -14.44 -5.60 -1.71
C PHE A 31 -13.28 -5.50 -2.71
N ALA A 32 -13.29 -6.29 -3.78
CA ALA A 32 -12.25 -6.23 -4.80
C ALA A 32 -12.18 -4.88 -5.55
N SER A 33 -13.29 -4.13 -5.60
CA SER A 33 -13.30 -2.77 -6.13
C SER A 33 -12.72 -1.74 -5.14
N LEU A 34 -12.74 -2.01 -3.84
CA LEU A 34 -12.31 -1.08 -2.79
C LEU A 34 -10.81 -1.18 -2.49
N VAL A 35 -10.25 -2.40 -2.53
CA VAL A 35 -8.83 -2.67 -2.25
C VAL A 35 -7.87 -1.80 -3.10
N PRO A 36 -8.00 -1.70 -4.44
CA PRO A 36 -7.12 -0.84 -5.24
C PRO A 36 -7.29 0.67 -4.95
N THR A 37 -8.48 1.10 -4.48
CA THR A 37 -8.69 2.49 -4.05
C THR A 37 -7.90 2.80 -2.78
N VAL A 38 -7.89 1.89 -1.81
CA VAL A 38 -7.07 2.02 -0.60
C VAL A 38 -5.59 1.96 -0.95
N ALA A 39 -5.18 1.03 -1.82
CA ALA A 39 -3.80 0.92 -2.31
C ALA A 39 -3.29 2.25 -2.90
N ALA A 40 -4.10 2.88 -3.76
CA ALA A 40 -3.77 4.14 -4.39
C ALA A 40 -3.64 5.27 -3.36
N ALA A 41 -4.52 5.31 -2.36
CA ALA A 41 -4.45 6.28 -1.27
C ALA A 41 -3.19 6.10 -0.42
N GLU A 42 -2.85 4.88 -0.02
CA GLU A 42 -1.63 4.58 0.74
C GLU A 42 -0.36 4.92 -0.04
N SER A 43 -0.30 4.58 -1.33
CA SER A 43 0.85 4.88 -2.19
C SER A 43 1.02 6.39 -2.37
N ALA A 44 -0.07 7.16 -2.50
CA ALA A 44 -0.04 8.62 -2.55
C ALA A 44 0.50 9.24 -1.24
N ILE A 45 0.05 8.74 -0.08
CA ILE A 45 0.52 9.19 1.24
C ILE A 45 2.00 8.84 1.43
N GLY A 46 2.39 7.60 1.11
CA GLY A 46 3.77 7.13 1.20
C GLY A 46 4.72 7.98 0.34
N LEU A 47 4.32 8.32 -0.89
CA LEU A 47 5.08 9.20 -1.76
C LEU A 47 5.15 10.64 -1.23
N ALA A 48 4.06 11.18 -0.67
CA ALA A 48 4.05 12.51 -0.07
C ALA A 48 5.07 12.62 1.08
N ILE A 49 5.08 11.63 1.98
CA ILE A 49 6.05 11.54 3.07
C ILE A 49 7.46 11.43 2.50
N PHE A 50 7.66 10.55 1.51
CA PHE A 50 8.96 10.35 0.86
C PHE A 50 9.53 11.65 0.26
N VAL A 51 8.70 12.42 -0.45
CA VAL A 51 9.10 13.71 -1.04
C VAL A 51 9.46 14.73 0.03
N ILE A 52 8.69 14.81 1.12
CA ILE A 52 8.98 15.74 2.23
C ILE A 52 10.31 15.36 2.90
N THR A 53 10.51 14.08 3.22
CA THR A 53 11.76 13.60 3.83
C THR A 53 12.96 13.88 2.91
N PHE A 54 12.82 13.66 1.61
CA PHE A 54 13.87 13.96 0.63
C PHE A 54 14.18 15.46 0.57
N ARG A 55 13.17 16.34 0.61
CA ARG A 55 13.38 17.80 0.63
C ARG A 55 14.13 18.28 1.88
N VAL A 56 13.93 17.64 3.02
CA VAL A 56 14.58 18.04 4.28
C VAL A 56 16.00 17.50 4.42
N ARG A 57 16.28 16.29 3.92
CA ARG A 57 17.54 15.57 4.19
C ARG A 57 18.42 15.33 2.96
N GLY A 58 17.90 15.49 1.74
CA GLY A 58 18.63 15.22 0.49
C GLY A 58 18.97 13.74 0.24
N THR A 59 18.65 12.85 1.18
CA THR A 59 18.85 11.40 1.08
C THR A 59 17.64 10.65 1.63
N ILE A 60 17.45 9.44 1.14
CA ILE A 60 16.34 8.52 1.42
C ILE A 60 16.76 7.35 2.30
N ALA A 61 17.96 7.40 2.89
CA ALA A 61 18.45 6.40 3.83
C ALA A 61 17.60 6.40 5.12
N VAL A 62 16.83 5.33 5.30
CA VAL A 62 15.99 5.10 6.50
C VAL A 62 16.84 4.96 7.76
N GLU A 63 18.10 4.54 7.60
CA GLU A 63 19.09 4.34 8.66
C GLU A 63 19.43 5.62 9.42
N SER A 64 19.28 6.78 8.78
CA SER A 64 19.61 8.07 9.37
C SER A 64 18.47 8.65 10.23
N ILE A 65 17.29 8.02 10.30
CA ILE A 65 16.08 8.55 10.98
C ILE A 65 16.07 8.19 12.49
N ASN A 66 17.18 7.71 13.04
CA ASN A 66 17.28 7.46 14.49
C ASN A 66 17.47 8.79 15.26
N SER A 67 16.38 9.56 15.41
CA SER A 67 16.35 10.84 16.15
C SER A 67 15.36 10.81 17.32
N ILE A 68 15.12 9.62 17.88
CA ILE A 68 14.44 9.43 19.16
C ILE A 68 15.46 8.82 20.12
N GLN A 69 16.27 9.68 20.73
CA GLN A 69 16.94 9.37 21.99
C GLN A 69 15.92 9.64 23.09
N GLY A 70 15.42 8.56 23.71
CA GLY A 70 14.84 8.63 25.05
C GLY A 70 15.93 8.79 26.10
#